data_AF-A0A8S1LUL8-F1
#
_entry.id   AF-A0A8S1LUL8-F1
#
_cell.length_a   1.000
_cell.length_b   1.000
_cell.length_c   1.000
_cell.angle_alpha   90.00
_cell.angle_beta   90.00
_cell.angle_gamma   90.00
#
_symmetry.space_group_name_H-M   'P 1'
#
loop_
_entity.id
_entity.type
_entity.pdbx_description
1 polymer ?
#
loop_
_entity_poly.entity_id
_entity_poly.type
_entity_poly.pdbx_seq_one_letter_code
_entity_poly.pdbx_strand_id
1 'polypeptide(L)'
;MIPQTWNEFLHFISDDLHNELDIPLISQFLKIPDQSMTSFQIIQYFSSDFQKAKAKRKHKWGNKEKYFLIWCISKLMEKLQIKFHELYQRKVFKILSSILGISEEFLLIKWLSLLNYKLKEQPWKQEEDDLLINLRQQYSGPKDWIKIAVQFIITSQTVRYPKQIRERFNNVINPNINKNEFNQDEILIIIKEAQKNNKNWAGISKIIPGRTDNQIKNIYNSIMRKIQNEIGFNSENKVDEQEILNLIIQYNNFDPKLISSIIEETKRKKLCVKTESSSDNSQTSEMSAKSIPIQMAYPYINNQPFNFQNIYFSYTQFYLLPYYQPLRNSMYKQT
;
A
#
# COMPACT_ATOMS: atom_id res chain seq x y z
N MET A 1 -1.77 -28.32 -34.92
CA MET A 1 -2.85 -29.15 -34.34
C MET A 1 -3.29 -28.51 -33.03
N ILE A 2 -4.58 -28.54 -32.72
CA ILE A 2 -5.12 -28.03 -31.46
C ILE A 2 -4.76 -29.02 -30.35
N PRO A 3 -4.18 -28.58 -29.21
CA PRO A 3 -3.88 -29.45 -28.08
C PRO A 3 -5.13 -30.17 -27.56
N GLN A 4 -5.02 -31.47 -27.26
CA GLN A 4 -6.12 -32.25 -26.66
C GLN A 4 -6.61 -31.63 -25.36
N THR A 5 -5.69 -31.12 -24.53
CA THR A 5 -5.98 -30.42 -23.28
C THR A 5 -6.89 -29.20 -23.45
N TRP A 6 -6.88 -28.55 -24.62
CA TRP A 6 -7.78 -27.44 -24.93
C TRP A 6 -9.19 -27.92 -25.22
N ASN A 7 -9.35 -29.03 -25.95
CA ASN A 7 -10.66 -29.60 -26.22
C ASN A 7 -11.31 -30.13 -24.93
N GLU A 8 -10.52 -30.77 -24.07
CA GLU A 8 -10.94 -31.18 -22.72
C GLU A 8 -11.37 -29.98 -21.87
N PHE A 9 -10.62 -28.88 -21.93
CA PHE A 9 -11.00 -27.63 -21.26
C PHE A 9 -12.34 -27.07 -21.79
N LEU A 10 -12.53 -27.03 -23.11
CA LEU A 10 -13.78 -26.56 -23.72
C LEU A 10 -14.97 -27.43 -23.30
N HIS A 11 -14.81 -28.76 -23.31
CA HIS A 11 -15.85 -29.68 -22.83
C HIS A 11 -16.14 -29.49 -21.34
N PHE A 12 -15.10 -29.23 -20.53
CA PHE A 12 -15.27 -28.99 -19.10
C PHE A 12 -16.11 -27.73 -18.81
N ILE A 13 -15.97 -26.68 -19.62
CA ILE A 13 -16.70 -25.42 -19.44
C ILE A 13 -18.02 -25.35 -20.22
N SER A 14 -18.33 -26.30 -21.12
CA SER A 14 -19.43 -26.18 -22.09
C SER A 14 -20.85 -26.45 -21.57
N ASP A 15 -21.02 -26.76 -20.28
CA ASP A 15 -22.35 -27.07 -19.73
C ASP A 15 -23.26 -25.83 -19.54
N ASP A 16 -22.74 -24.60 -19.66
CA ASP A 16 -23.50 -23.38 -19.41
C ASP A 16 -23.85 -22.60 -20.70
N LEU A 17 -25.16 -22.39 -20.90
CA LEU A 17 -25.76 -21.61 -22.00
C LEU A 17 -25.39 -20.12 -21.98
N HIS A 18 -24.81 -19.61 -20.89
CA HIS A 18 -24.34 -18.22 -20.76
C HIS A 18 -22.83 -18.12 -20.97
N ASN A 19 -22.45 -17.90 -22.22
CA ASN A 19 -21.06 -17.83 -22.64
C ASN A 19 -20.39 -16.46 -22.43
N GLU A 20 -21.15 -15.46 -21.99
CA GLU A 20 -20.67 -14.09 -21.81
C GLU A 20 -20.18 -13.86 -20.39
N LEU A 21 -19.14 -13.03 -20.26
CA LEU A 21 -18.57 -12.63 -18.99
C LEU A 21 -19.43 -11.55 -18.34
N ASP A 22 -19.63 -11.61 -17.02
CA ASP A 22 -20.17 -10.47 -16.24
C ASP A 22 -19.12 -9.35 -16.16
N ILE A 23 -19.04 -8.56 -17.23
CA ILE A 23 -18.12 -7.43 -17.38
C ILE A 23 -18.27 -6.43 -16.23
N PRO A 24 -19.49 -6.01 -15.80
CA PRO A 24 -19.68 -5.18 -14.63
C PRO A 24 -19.00 -5.73 -13.37
N LEU A 25 -19.21 -7.00 -13.02
CA LEU A 25 -18.60 -7.61 -11.83
C LEU A 25 -17.08 -7.71 -11.96
N ILE A 26 -16.57 -8.14 -13.11
CA ILE A 26 -15.13 -8.33 -13.34
C ILE A 26 -14.39 -6.98 -13.30
N SER A 27 -15.00 -5.91 -13.81
CA SER A 27 -14.38 -4.57 -13.86
C SER A 27 -14.08 -3.98 -12.47
N GLN A 28 -14.74 -4.48 -11.42
CA GLN A 28 -14.45 -4.11 -10.04
C GLN A 28 -13.05 -4.58 -9.62
N PHE A 29 -12.60 -5.71 -10.15
CA PHE A 29 -11.35 -6.37 -9.78
C PHE A 29 -10.25 -6.20 -10.82
N LEU A 30 -10.61 -6.11 -12.11
CA LEU A 30 -9.68 -6.14 -13.24
C LEU A 30 -9.82 -4.91 -14.15
N LYS A 31 -8.69 -4.52 -14.74
CA LYS A 31 -8.62 -3.62 -15.89
C LYS A 31 -8.98 -4.41 -17.14
N ILE A 32 -10.20 -4.22 -17.62
CA ILE A 32 -10.69 -4.88 -18.82
C ILE A 32 -10.09 -4.20 -20.05
N PRO A 33 -9.45 -4.94 -20.98
CA PRO A 33 -8.96 -4.36 -22.22
C PRO A 33 -10.10 -3.84 -23.11
N ASP A 34 -9.85 -2.77 -23.87
CA ASP A 34 -10.85 -2.13 -24.75
C ASP A 34 -11.40 -3.05 -25.85
N GLN A 35 -10.68 -4.15 -26.15
CA GLN A 35 -11.10 -5.14 -27.14
C GLN A 35 -11.76 -6.33 -26.44
N SER A 36 -13.09 -6.40 -26.54
CA SER A 36 -13.87 -7.59 -26.16
C SER A 36 -13.90 -8.62 -27.29
N MET A 37 -14.09 -9.88 -26.92
CA MET A 37 -14.30 -10.98 -27.86
C MET A 37 -15.46 -11.85 -27.36
N THR A 38 -16.30 -12.33 -28.26
CA THR A 38 -17.33 -13.32 -27.92
C THR A 38 -16.69 -14.69 -27.63
N SER A 39 -17.40 -15.59 -26.94
CA SER A 39 -16.92 -16.95 -26.69
C SER A 39 -16.51 -17.67 -27.99
N PHE A 40 -17.29 -17.52 -29.06
CA PHE A 40 -16.97 -18.06 -30.37
C PHE A 40 -15.65 -17.49 -30.91
N GLN A 41 -15.47 -16.16 -30.85
CA GLN A 41 -14.24 -15.51 -31.29
C GLN A 41 -13.03 -15.97 -30.48
N ILE A 42 -13.20 -16.25 -29.18
CA ILE A 42 -12.14 -16.76 -28.30
C ILE A 42 -11.72 -18.18 -28.68
N ILE A 43 -12.69 -19.06 -28.91
CA ILE A 43 -12.44 -20.45 -29.35
C ILE A 43 -11.69 -20.46 -30.68
N GLN A 44 -12.10 -19.61 -31.62
CA GLN A 44 -11.41 -19.44 -32.90
C GLN A 44 -10.00 -18.87 -32.70
N TYR A 45 -9.85 -17.83 -31.89
CA TYR A 45 -8.56 -17.19 -31.60
C TYR A 45 -7.53 -18.17 -31.04
N PHE A 46 -7.94 -19.07 -30.14
CA PHE A 46 -7.01 -20.08 -29.62
C PHE A 46 -6.51 -21.01 -30.73
N SER A 47 -7.45 -21.48 -31.56
CA SER A 47 -7.24 -22.46 -32.63
C SER A 47 -6.42 -21.89 -33.80
N SER A 48 -6.58 -20.60 -34.12
CA SER A 48 -5.94 -19.95 -35.27
C SER A 48 -4.64 -19.23 -34.90
N ASP A 49 -4.70 -18.32 -33.94
CA ASP A 49 -3.69 -17.28 -33.74
C ASP A 49 -2.87 -17.51 -32.48
N PHE A 50 -3.52 -18.03 -31.43
CA PHE A 50 -2.87 -18.26 -30.15
C PHE A 50 -1.79 -19.35 -30.23
N GLN A 51 -2.00 -20.42 -30.98
CA GLN A 51 -0.93 -21.43 -31.13
C GLN A 51 0.20 -20.94 -32.03
N LYS A 52 -0.11 -20.22 -33.12
CA LYS A 52 0.90 -19.72 -34.08
C LYS A 52 1.86 -18.69 -33.48
N ALA A 53 1.37 -17.82 -32.62
CA ALA A 53 2.21 -16.79 -31.98
C ALA A 53 2.91 -17.25 -30.68
N LYS A 54 2.84 -18.54 -30.31
CA LYS A 54 3.47 -19.09 -29.09
C LYS A 54 4.98 -18.80 -29.00
N ALA A 55 5.70 -18.90 -30.13
CA ALA A 55 7.15 -18.63 -30.18
C ALA A 55 7.53 -17.14 -30.00
N LYS A 56 6.64 -16.21 -30.38
CA LYS A 56 6.89 -14.76 -30.36
C LYS A 56 6.48 -14.07 -29.04
N ARG A 57 5.74 -14.75 -28.16
CA ARG A 57 5.10 -14.17 -26.96
C ARG A 57 5.98 -14.01 -25.72
N LYS A 58 7.30 -14.19 -25.82
CA LYS A 58 8.18 -14.20 -24.65
C LYS A 58 8.06 -12.95 -23.76
N HIS A 59 7.62 -11.78 -24.29
CA HIS A 59 7.63 -10.55 -23.48
C HIS A 59 6.37 -9.65 -23.50
N LYS A 60 5.54 -9.59 -24.56
CA LYS A 60 4.41 -8.62 -24.64
C LYS A 60 3.08 -9.27 -25.02
N TRP A 61 2.04 -9.04 -24.23
CA TRP A 61 0.66 -9.46 -24.48
C TRP A 61 -0.17 -8.24 -24.90
N GLY A 62 -0.92 -8.36 -25.98
CA GLY A 62 -1.87 -7.36 -26.46
C GLY A 62 -3.22 -7.47 -25.77
N ASN A 63 -4.19 -6.68 -26.22
CA ASN A 63 -5.53 -6.65 -25.62
C ASN A 63 -6.28 -7.97 -25.83
N LYS A 64 -6.13 -8.63 -26.99
CA LYS A 64 -6.72 -9.95 -27.26
C LYS A 64 -6.19 -11.02 -26.31
N GLU A 65 -4.89 -11.13 -26.10
CA GLU A 65 -4.32 -12.11 -25.17
C GLU A 65 -4.77 -11.87 -23.72
N LYS A 66 -4.84 -10.60 -23.31
CA LYS A 66 -5.30 -10.23 -21.97
C LYS A 66 -6.76 -10.61 -21.78
N TYR A 67 -7.62 -10.26 -22.72
CA TYR A 67 -9.05 -10.59 -22.66
C TYR A 67 -9.25 -12.12 -22.68
N PHE A 68 -8.49 -12.83 -23.52
CA PHE A 68 -8.48 -14.29 -23.55
C PHE A 68 -8.13 -14.92 -22.20
N LEU A 69 -7.13 -14.39 -21.49
CA LEU A 69 -6.77 -14.88 -20.15
C LEU A 69 -7.86 -14.58 -19.12
N ILE A 70 -8.44 -13.37 -19.15
CA ILE A 70 -9.57 -13.03 -18.28
C ILE A 70 -10.69 -14.04 -18.50
N TRP A 71 -11.06 -14.30 -19.76
CA TRP A 71 -12.12 -15.24 -20.09
C TRP A 71 -11.83 -16.67 -19.60
N CYS A 72 -10.62 -17.19 -19.84
CA CYS A 72 -10.26 -18.53 -19.38
C CYS A 72 -10.32 -18.66 -17.85
N ILE A 73 -9.81 -17.66 -17.12
CA ILE A 73 -9.84 -17.66 -15.65
C ILE A 73 -11.28 -17.53 -15.15
N SER A 74 -12.05 -16.60 -15.70
CA SER A 74 -13.46 -16.41 -15.31
C SER A 74 -14.29 -17.66 -15.52
N LYS A 75 -14.12 -18.37 -16.64
CA LYS A 75 -14.84 -19.62 -16.91
C LYS A 75 -14.41 -20.76 -15.98
N LEU A 76 -13.13 -20.85 -15.63
CA LEU A 76 -12.68 -21.79 -14.60
C LEU A 76 -13.23 -21.44 -13.22
N MET A 77 -13.28 -20.16 -12.87
CA MET A 77 -13.85 -19.71 -11.59
C MET A 77 -15.33 -20.04 -11.48
N GLU A 78 -16.10 -19.79 -12.54
CA GLU A 78 -17.52 -20.12 -12.63
C GLU A 78 -17.74 -21.64 -12.48
N LYS A 79 -17.06 -22.45 -13.29
CA LYS A 79 -17.24 -23.91 -13.28
C LYS A 79 -16.83 -24.55 -11.95
N LEU A 80 -15.76 -24.06 -11.34
CA LEU A 80 -15.26 -24.58 -10.06
C LEU A 80 -15.89 -23.89 -8.84
N GLN A 81 -16.81 -22.94 -9.05
CA GLN A 81 -17.45 -22.15 -8.00
C GLN A 81 -16.44 -21.46 -7.05
N ILE A 82 -15.36 -20.94 -7.64
CA ILE A 82 -14.23 -20.32 -6.92
C ILE A 82 -14.47 -18.82 -6.81
N LYS A 83 -14.40 -18.31 -5.57
CA LYS A 83 -14.40 -16.87 -5.32
C LYS A 83 -13.06 -16.25 -5.72
N PHE A 84 -13.07 -14.98 -6.12
CA PHE A 84 -11.85 -14.28 -6.58
C PHE A 84 -10.65 -14.37 -5.62
N HIS A 85 -10.89 -14.35 -4.30
CA HIS A 85 -9.83 -14.45 -3.29
C HIS A 85 -9.25 -15.86 -3.13
N GLU A 86 -9.97 -16.90 -3.54
CA GLU A 86 -9.53 -18.31 -3.47
C GLU A 86 -8.75 -18.73 -4.73
N LEU A 87 -8.70 -17.88 -5.76
CA LEU A 87 -8.11 -18.18 -7.07
C LEU A 87 -6.70 -18.78 -6.98
N TYR A 88 -5.87 -18.22 -6.09
CA TYR A 88 -4.48 -18.62 -5.91
C TYR A 88 -4.33 -19.90 -5.09
N GLN A 89 -5.20 -20.11 -4.09
CA GLN A 89 -5.23 -21.31 -3.26
C GLN A 89 -5.63 -22.55 -4.08
N ARG A 90 -6.54 -22.36 -5.05
CA ARG A 90 -7.06 -23.42 -5.91
C ARG A 90 -6.16 -23.79 -7.09
N LYS A 91 -4.94 -23.23 -7.17
CA LYS A 91 -3.94 -23.54 -8.22
C LYS A 91 -4.47 -23.40 -9.65
N VAL A 92 -5.38 -22.45 -9.88
CA VAL A 92 -6.00 -22.21 -11.20
C VAL A 92 -4.95 -21.89 -12.27
N PHE A 93 -3.89 -21.17 -11.90
CA PHE A 93 -2.79 -20.84 -12.82
C PHE A 93 -1.97 -22.06 -13.22
N LYS A 94 -1.82 -23.06 -12.33
CA LYS A 94 -1.17 -24.33 -12.65
C LYS A 94 -2.01 -25.15 -13.65
N ILE A 95 -3.33 -25.18 -13.47
CA ILE A 95 -4.27 -25.84 -14.39
C ILE A 95 -4.24 -25.15 -15.77
N LEU A 96 -4.31 -23.82 -15.79
CA LEU A 96 -4.21 -23.06 -17.04
C LEU A 96 -2.85 -23.22 -17.71
N SER A 97 -1.78 -23.35 -16.94
CA SER A 97 -0.45 -23.62 -17.47
C SER A 97 -0.40 -24.93 -18.25
N SER A 98 -1.02 -26.00 -17.73
CA SER A 98 -1.11 -27.28 -18.46
C SER A 98 -2.01 -27.21 -19.69
N ILE A 99 -3.10 -26.44 -19.64
CA ILE A 99 -4.04 -26.30 -20.78
C ILE A 99 -3.41 -25.49 -21.91
N LEU A 100 -2.86 -24.31 -21.59
CA LEU A 100 -2.35 -23.36 -22.58
C LEU A 100 -0.90 -23.69 -23.01
N GLY A 101 -0.20 -24.51 -22.24
CA GLY A 101 1.23 -24.79 -22.45
C GLY A 101 2.09 -23.54 -22.29
N ILE A 102 1.77 -22.70 -21.29
CA ILE A 102 2.44 -21.46 -20.92
C ILE A 102 2.80 -21.57 -19.45
N SER A 103 4.03 -21.18 -19.05
CA SER A 103 4.46 -21.25 -17.65
C SER A 103 3.51 -20.51 -16.70
N GLU A 104 3.20 -21.15 -15.57
CA GLU A 104 2.39 -20.58 -14.47
C GLU A 104 2.87 -19.19 -14.04
N GLU A 105 4.19 -19.02 -13.84
CA GLU A 105 4.78 -17.74 -13.44
C GLU A 105 4.42 -16.61 -14.41
N PHE A 106 4.51 -16.88 -15.71
CA PHE A 106 4.20 -15.89 -16.73
C PHE A 106 2.71 -15.56 -16.77
N LEU A 107 1.82 -16.55 -16.61
CA LEU A 107 0.38 -16.31 -16.50
C LEU A 107 0.07 -15.43 -15.29
N LEU A 108 0.69 -15.70 -14.14
CA LEU A 108 0.55 -14.90 -12.93
C LEU A 108 1.04 -13.46 -13.16
N ILE A 109 2.20 -13.25 -13.78
CA ILE A 109 2.68 -11.90 -14.12
C ILE A 109 1.64 -11.14 -14.95
N LYS A 110 1.07 -11.79 -15.97
CA LYS A 110 0.06 -11.16 -16.82
C LYS A 110 -1.22 -10.88 -16.06
N TRP A 111 -1.69 -11.81 -15.24
CA TRP A 111 -2.84 -11.62 -14.38
C TRP A 111 -2.67 -10.46 -13.40
N LEU A 112 -1.54 -10.40 -12.67
CA LEU A 112 -1.24 -9.32 -11.74
C LEU A 112 -1.18 -7.95 -12.41
N SER A 113 -0.78 -7.90 -13.69
CA SER A 113 -0.79 -6.64 -14.45
C SER A 113 -2.20 -6.14 -14.79
N LEU A 114 -3.21 -7.02 -14.75
CA LEU A 114 -4.62 -6.71 -15.01
C LEU A 114 -5.37 -6.31 -13.74
N LEU A 115 -4.89 -6.68 -12.56
CA LEU A 115 -5.56 -6.35 -11.31
C LEU A 115 -5.70 -4.84 -11.08
N ASN A 116 -6.82 -4.43 -10.50
CA ASN A 116 -7.09 -3.05 -10.09
C ASN A 116 -6.57 -2.78 -8.68
N TYR A 117 -5.68 -1.80 -8.53
CA TYR A 117 -4.93 -1.52 -7.29
C TYR A 117 -5.79 -1.11 -6.07
N LYS A 118 -7.11 -0.97 -6.23
CA LYS A 118 -8.05 -0.55 -5.18
C LYS A 118 -8.45 -1.65 -4.18
N LEU A 119 -7.91 -2.87 -4.27
CA LEU A 119 -8.22 -3.91 -3.27
C LEU A 119 -7.75 -3.46 -1.88
N LYS A 120 -8.64 -3.55 -0.90
CA LYS A 120 -8.42 -3.14 0.49
C LYS A 120 -7.13 -3.76 1.05
N GLU A 121 -6.34 -2.93 1.70
CA GLU A 121 -5.09 -3.31 2.35
C GLU A 121 -5.40 -4.16 3.59
N GLN A 122 -5.12 -5.46 3.50
CA GLN A 122 -5.11 -6.33 4.68
C GLN A 122 -3.85 -6.05 5.50
N PRO A 123 -3.90 -6.17 6.85
CA PRO A 123 -2.69 -6.08 7.67
C PRO A 123 -1.70 -7.19 7.28
N TRP A 124 -0.40 -6.91 7.35
CA TRP A 124 0.65 -7.90 7.09
C TRP A 124 0.81 -8.82 8.30
N LYS A 125 0.86 -10.13 8.05
CA LYS A 125 1.19 -11.13 9.07
C LYS A 125 2.69 -11.31 9.21
N GLN A 126 3.15 -11.77 10.37
CA GLN A 126 4.57 -12.08 10.58
C GLN A 126 5.07 -13.16 9.62
N GLU A 127 4.27 -14.20 9.37
CA GLU A 127 4.55 -15.25 8.38
C GLU A 127 4.79 -14.69 6.97
N GLU A 128 4.03 -13.65 6.58
CA GLU A 128 4.20 -12.97 5.29
C GLU A 128 5.51 -12.18 5.27
N ASP A 129 5.85 -11.49 6.36
CA ASP A 129 7.11 -10.74 6.46
C ASP A 129 8.32 -11.67 6.38
N ASP A 130 8.30 -12.79 7.10
CA ASP A 130 9.38 -13.79 7.10
C ASP A 130 9.57 -14.40 5.70
N LEU A 131 8.47 -14.75 5.03
CA LEU A 131 8.50 -15.23 3.64
C LEU A 131 9.10 -14.17 2.70
N LEU A 132 8.69 -12.91 2.84
CA LEU A 132 9.17 -11.84 1.98
C LEU A 132 10.67 -11.56 2.19
N ILE A 133 11.16 -11.64 3.44
CA ILE A 133 12.59 -11.54 3.75
C ILE A 133 13.36 -12.67 3.04
N ASN A 134 12.91 -13.91 3.18
CA ASN A 134 13.53 -15.08 2.55
C ASN A 134 13.56 -14.97 1.02
N LEU A 135 12.44 -14.59 0.41
CA LEU A 135 12.37 -14.38 -1.04
C LEU A 135 13.30 -13.26 -1.51
N ARG A 136 13.42 -12.17 -0.74
CA ARG A 136 14.31 -11.07 -1.10
C ARG A 136 15.79 -11.44 -0.98
N GLN A 137 16.16 -12.34 -0.07
CA GLN A 137 17.51 -12.91 0.00
C GLN A 137 17.82 -13.78 -1.21
N GLN A 138 16.86 -14.59 -1.68
CA GLN A 138 17.01 -15.43 -2.87
C GLN A 138 17.07 -14.61 -4.17
N TYR A 139 16.28 -13.53 -4.25
CA TYR A 139 16.19 -12.66 -5.42
C TYR A 139 16.70 -11.24 -5.12
N SER A 140 18.01 -11.06 -5.22
CA SER A 140 18.68 -9.82 -4.80
C SER A 140 18.61 -8.66 -5.81
N GLY A 141 18.24 -8.93 -7.07
CA GLY A 141 18.25 -7.91 -8.13
C GLY A 141 17.24 -6.78 -7.90
N PRO A 142 17.53 -5.55 -8.36
CA PRO A 142 16.65 -4.39 -8.19
C PRO A 142 15.35 -4.50 -9.00
N LYS A 143 15.34 -5.33 -10.04
CA LYS A 143 14.18 -5.55 -10.94
C LYS A 143 13.39 -6.83 -10.59
N ASP A 144 13.82 -7.61 -9.60
CA ASP A 144 13.22 -8.91 -9.30
C ASP A 144 11.92 -8.82 -8.48
N TRP A 145 11.43 -7.62 -8.14
CA TRP A 145 10.18 -7.44 -7.39
C TRP A 145 8.97 -8.13 -8.02
N ILE A 146 8.91 -8.22 -9.34
CA ILE A 146 7.83 -8.94 -10.03
C ILE A 146 7.94 -10.45 -9.76
N LYS A 147 9.15 -11.02 -9.84
CA LYS A 147 9.38 -12.43 -9.55
C LYS A 147 9.10 -12.74 -8.08
N ILE A 148 9.61 -11.89 -7.17
CA ILE A 148 9.32 -11.98 -5.73
C ILE A 148 7.81 -11.98 -5.50
N ALA A 149 7.07 -11.09 -6.16
CA ALA A 149 5.62 -11.03 -6.02
C ALA A 149 4.91 -12.31 -6.48
N VAL A 150 5.34 -12.89 -7.60
CA VAL A 150 4.81 -14.18 -8.07
C VAL A 150 5.10 -15.30 -7.09
N GLN A 151 6.36 -15.45 -6.65
CA GLN A 151 6.74 -16.50 -5.70
C GLN A 151 6.07 -16.32 -4.34
N PHE A 152 5.93 -15.08 -3.89
CA PHE A 152 5.19 -14.74 -2.69
C PHE A 152 3.76 -15.23 -2.77
N ILE A 153 3.02 -14.89 -3.83
CA ILE A 153 1.61 -15.30 -4.00
C ILE A 153 1.47 -16.82 -4.14
N ILE A 154 2.37 -17.47 -4.87
CA ILE A 154 2.35 -18.95 -5.01
C ILE A 154 2.52 -19.61 -3.64
N THR A 155 3.38 -19.06 -2.79
CA THR A 155 3.76 -19.67 -1.50
C THR A 155 2.80 -19.30 -0.38
N SER A 156 2.51 -18.01 -0.18
CA SER A 156 1.62 -17.53 0.88
C SER A 156 0.14 -17.75 0.57
N GLN A 157 -0.20 -17.84 -0.72
CA GLN A 157 -1.58 -17.85 -1.21
C GLN A 157 -2.39 -16.61 -0.79
N THR A 158 -1.70 -15.56 -0.33
CA THR A 158 -2.27 -14.25 -0.02
C THR A 158 -2.03 -13.30 -1.19
N VAL A 159 -3.04 -12.47 -1.47
CA VAL A 159 -2.98 -11.53 -2.59
C VAL A 159 -2.32 -10.24 -2.12
N ARG A 160 -1.06 -10.04 -2.51
CA ARG A 160 -0.32 -8.80 -2.31
C ARG A 160 0.16 -8.25 -3.65
N TYR A 161 -0.07 -6.97 -3.89
CA TYR A 161 0.41 -6.34 -5.12
C TYR A 161 1.94 -6.27 -5.15
N PRO A 162 2.58 -6.36 -6.33
CA PRO A 162 4.02 -6.16 -6.44
C PRO A 162 4.51 -4.84 -5.83
N LYS A 163 3.69 -3.77 -5.94
CA LYS A 163 3.94 -2.49 -5.28
C LYS A 163 3.93 -2.61 -3.76
N GLN A 164 2.89 -3.23 -3.18
CA GLN A 164 2.76 -3.44 -1.74
C GLN A 164 3.90 -4.28 -1.19
N ILE A 165 4.28 -5.36 -1.88
CA ILE A 165 5.42 -6.21 -1.51
C ILE A 165 6.71 -5.41 -1.48
N ARG A 166 6.98 -4.63 -2.54
CA ARG A 166 8.17 -3.78 -2.63
C ARG A 166 8.19 -2.72 -1.52
N GLU A 167 7.07 -2.06 -1.27
CA GLU A 167 6.96 -1.02 -0.24
C GLU A 167 7.11 -1.60 1.16
N ARG A 168 6.47 -2.75 1.44
CA ARG A 168 6.60 -3.45 2.72
C ARG A 168 8.06 -3.78 3.02
N PHE A 169 8.77 -4.37 2.06
CA PHE A 169 10.18 -4.67 2.22
C PHE A 169 11.00 -3.41 2.44
N ASN A 170 10.97 -2.46 1.51
CA ASN A 170 11.88 -1.31 1.52
C ASN A 170 11.63 -0.33 2.67
N ASN A 171 10.41 -0.26 3.21
CA ASN A 171 10.05 0.74 4.21
C ASN A 171 9.87 0.18 5.63
N VAL A 172 9.72 -1.13 5.80
CA VAL A 172 9.35 -1.71 7.11
C VAL A 172 10.26 -2.86 7.53
N ILE A 173 10.42 -3.88 6.69
CA ILE A 173 11.02 -5.17 7.10
C ILE A 173 12.44 -5.40 6.58
N ASN A 174 12.97 -4.52 5.74
CA ASN A 174 14.37 -4.60 5.34
C ASN A 174 15.27 -4.51 6.59
N PRO A 175 16.15 -5.50 6.84
CA PRO A 175 16.99 -5.55 8.04
C PRO A 175 17.94 -4.35 8.16
N ASN A 176 18.24 -3.68 7.06
CA ASN A 176 19.10 -2.49 7.05
C ASN A 176 18.37 -1.22 7.52
N ILE A 177 17.07 -1.28 7.82
CA ILE A 177 16.30 -0.14 8.31
C ILE A 177 16.57 0.09 9.79
N ASN A 178 17.00 1.29 10.13
CA ASN A 178 17.09 1.76 11.49
C ASN A 178 15.69 2.16 12.00
N LYS A 179 15.22 1.46 13.05
CA LYS A 179 13.92 1.67 13.69
C LYS A 179 14.00 2.54 14.96
N ASN A 180 15.21 2.95 15.37
CA ASN A 180 15.40 3.81 16.53
C ASN A 180 14.84 5.21 16.27
N GLU A 181 14.68 6.01 17.32
CA GLU A 181 14.27 7.40 17.19
C GLU A 181 15.29 8.21 16.36
N PHE A 182 14.82 9.28 15.71
CA PHE A 182 15.70 10.20 15.00
C PHE A 182 16.49 11.02 16.00
N ASN A 183 17.80 11.08 15.82
CA ASN A 183 18.64 11.96 16.62
C ASN A 183 18.55 13.41 16.09
N GLN A 184 19.03 14.37 16.90
CA GLN A 184 18.94 15.79 16.56
C GLN A 184 19.73 16.13 15.28
N ASP A 185 20.91 15.53 15.10
CA ASP A 185 21.76 15.77 13.93
C ASP A 185 21.11 15.28 12.64
N GLU A 186 20.51 14.08 12.66
CA GLU A 186 19.73 13.50 11.56
C GLU A 186 18.60 14.46 11.18
N ILE A 187 17.85 14.97 12.16
CA ILE A 187 16.74 15.89 11.91
C ILE A 187 17.24 17.19 11.26
N LEU A 188 18.33 17.76 11.77
CA LEU A 188 18.91 18.99 11.23
C LEU A 188 19.43 18.79 9.80
N ILE A 189 20.06 17.64 9.52
CA ILE A 189 20.48 17.26 8.15
C ILE A 189 19.25 17.17 7.23
N ILE A 190 18.17 16.50 7.68
CA ILE A 190 16.94 16.37 6.90
C ILE A 190 16.38 17.74 6.52
N ILE A 191 16.32 18.67 7.47
CA ILE A 191 15.76 20.01 7.26
C ILE A 191 16.64 20.81 6.30
N LYS A 192 17.96 20.83 6.52
CA LYS A 192 18.93 21.54 5.65
C LYS A 192 18.89 21.01 4.22
N GLU A 193 18.93 19.69 4.05
CA GLU A 193 18.96 19.08 2.72
C GLU A 193 17.59 19.11 2.03
N ALA A 194 16.48 19.10 2.77
CA ALA A 194 15.15 19.29 2.21
C ALA A 194 14.97 20.69 1.64
N GLN A 195 15.49 21.71 2.34
CA GLN A 195 15.48 23.09 1.84
C GLN A 195 16.39 23.27 0.61
N LYS A 196 17.59 22.70 0.64
CA LYS A 196 18.57 22.82 -0.44
C LYS A 196 18.17 22.07 -1.72
N ASN A 197 17.62 20.87 -1.59
CA ASN A 197 17.37 19.96 -2.71
C ASN A 197 15.88 19.76 -3.00
N ASN A 198 15.02 20.72 -2.65
CA ASN A 198 13.57 20.67 -2.91
C ASN A 198 12.91 19.34 -2.49
N LYS A 199 13.15 18.91 -1.25
CA LYS A 199 12.51 17.71 -0.66
C LYS A 199 12.79 16.41 -1.43
N ASN A 200 13.99 16.25 -1.99
CA ASN A 200 14.44 15.00 -2.60
C ASN A 200 14.70 13.90 -1.55
N TRP A 201 13.63 13.29 -1.02
CA TRP A 201 13.68 12.29 0.05
C TRP A 201 14.60 11.10 -0.24
N ALA A 202 14.60 10.62 -1.48
CA ALA A 202 15.45 9.52 -1.92
C ALA A 202 16.93 9.91 -2.03
N GLY A 203 17.23 11.19 -2.21
CA GLY A 203 18.59 11.73 -2.09
C GLY A 203 19.02 11.81 -0.64
N ILE A 204 18.16 12.36 0.23
CA ILE A 204 18.44 12.55 1.66
C ILE A 204 18.62 11.20 2.36
N SER A 205 17.85 10.16 1.98
CA SER A 205 18.02 8.80 2.55
C SER A 205 19.38 8.16 2.26
N LYS A 206 20.08 8.61 1.22
CA LYS A 206 21.45 8.16 0.95
C LYS A 206 22.48 8.84 1.85
N ILE A 207 22.16 10.01 2.39
CA ILE A 207 23.02 10.77 3.31
C ILE A 207 22.91 10.20 4.72
N ILE A 208 21.71 9.72 5.10
CA ILE A 208 21.43 9.23 6.45
C ILE A 208 21.30 7.70 6.43
N PRO A 209 22.37 6.96 6.79
CA PRO A 209 22.40 5.51 6.66
C PRO A 209 21.31 4.84 7.49
N GLY A 210 20.66 3.84 6.90
CA GLY A 210 19.59 3.07 7.55
C GLY A 210 18.24 3.79 7.63
N ARG A 211 18.10 5.04 7.20
CA ARG A 211 16.81 5.73 7.11
C ARG A 211 16.21 5.59 5.72
N THR A 212 14.92 5.31 5.65
CA THR A 212 14.17 5.25 4.38
C THR A 212 13.69 6.64 3.97
N ASP A 213 13.49 6.84 2.67
CA ASP A 213 12.90 8.07 2.12
C ASP A 213 11.51 8.34 2.74
N ASN A 214 10.75 7.29 3.03
CA ASN A 214 9.46 7.41 3.72
C ASN A 214 9.62 7.87 5.18
N GLN A 215 10.59 7.32 5.94
CA GLN A 215 10.86 7.78 7.31
C GLN A 215 11.26 9.27 7.33
N ILE A 216 12.13 9.68 6.41
CA ILE A 216 12.61 11.07 6.29
C ILE A 216 11.47 12.04 5.98
N LYS A 217 10.65 11.72 4.98
CA LYS A 217 9.45 12.50 4.65
C LYS A 217 8.51 12.61 5.86
N ASN A 218 8.32 11.51 6.59
CA ASN A 218 7.41 11.47 7.73
C ASN A 218 7.90 12.34 8.90
N ILE A 219 9.20 12.27 9.26
CA ILE A 219 9.74 13.10 10.34
C ILE A 219 9.70 14.59 9.97
N TYR A 220 10.06 14.94 8.73
CA TYR A 220 9.97 16.30 8.22
C TYR A 220 8.54 16.86 8.34
N ASN A 221 7.56 16.12 7.81
CA ASN A 221 6.15 16.53 7.87
C ASN A 221 5.64 16.61 9.31
N SER A 222 6.11 15.72 10.19
CA SER A 222 5.76 15.77 11.61
C SER A 222 6.27 17.04 12.28
N ILE A 223 7.51 17.45 12.00
CA ILE A 223 8.10 18.68 12.55
C ILE A 223 7.37 19.90 12.01
N MET A 224 7.17 19.98 10.69
CA MET A 224 6.47 21.10 10.06
C MET A 224 5.05 21.26 10.58
N ARG A 225 4.31 20.16 10.73
CA ARG A 225 2.96 20.19 11.29
C ARG A 225 2.96 20.64 12.75
N LYS A 226 3.91 20.19 13.58
CA LYS A 226 4.02 20.64 14.97
C LYS A 226 4.26 22.15 15.05
N ILE A 227 5.20 22.67 14.28
CA ILE A 227 5.50 24.11 14.24
C ILE A 227 4.29 24.90 13.74
N GLN A 228 3.66 24.45 12.65
CA GLN A 228 2.46 25.10 12.11
C GLN A 228 1.29 25.09 13.11
N ASN A 229 1.11 24.02 13.87
CA ASN A 229 0.07 23.95 14.90
C ASN A 229 0.34 24.92 16.06
N GLU A 230 1.61 25.05 16.50
CA GLU A 230 1.98 26.04 17.53
C GLU A 230 1.74 27.47 17.04
N ILE A 231 2.00 27.77 15.77
CA ILE A 231 1.72 29.08 15.16
C ILE A 231 0.21 29.30 14.93
N GLY A 232 -0.51 28.22 14.62
CA GLY A 232 -1.85 28.21 14.03
C GLY A 232 -3.02 28.15 15.03
N PHE A 233 -2.79 28.25 16.33
CA PHE A 233 -3.89 28.46 17.28
C PHE A 233 -4.43 29.91 17.26
N ASN A 234 -3.80 30.86 16.56
CA ASN A 234 -4.14 32.30 16.66
C ASN A 234 -4.15 33.16 15.36
N SER A 235 -4.04 32.66 14.11
CA SER A 235 -4.25 33.56 12.94
C SER A 235 -4.50 32.90 11.57
N GLU A 236 -5.30 33.57 10.72
CA GLU A 236 -5.67 33.23 9.34
C GLU A 236 -4.53 33.30 8.29
N ASN A 237 -3.28 33.54 8.70
CA ASN A 237 -2.14 33.65 7.79
C ASN A 237 -1.21 32.45 7.93
N LYS A 238 -1.28 31.52 6.96
CA LYS A 238 -0.30 30.43 6.80
C LYS A 238 1.10 31.03 6.71
N VAL A 239 1.95 30.75 7.70
CA VAL A 239 3.36 31.16 7.66
C VAL A 239 4.06 30.38 6.54
N ASP A 240 4.91 31.07 5.80
CA ASP A 240 5.67 30.47 4.71
C ASP A 240 6.60 29.37 5.25
N GLU A 241 6.59 28.21 4.59
CA GLU A 241 7.42 27.07 4.96
C GLU A 241 8.91 27.44 4.94
N GLN A 242 9.30 28.32 4.01
CA GLN A 242 10.68 28.78 3.89
C GLN A 242 11.12 29.65 5.07
N GLU A 243 10.22 30.45 5.65
CA GLU A 243 10.51 31.24 6.86
C GLU A 243 10.79 30.33 8.05
N ILE A 244 9.99 29.26 8.21
CA ILE A 244 10.20 28.24 9.25
C ILE A 244 11.55 27.53 9.05
N LEU A 245 11.84 27.10 7.82
CA LEU A 245 13.09 26.41 7.49
C LEU A 245 14.32 27.27 7.81
N ASN A 246 14.30 28.55 7.42
CA ASN A 246 15.39 29.48 7.68
C ASN A 246 15.66 29.64 9.19
N LEU A 247 14.61 29.76 10.00
CA LEU A 247 14.75 29.87 11.46
C LEU A 247 15.35 28.60 12.06
N ILE A 248 14.89 27.42 11.65
CA ILE A 248 15.45 26.16 12.16
C ILE A 248 16.94 26.04 11.85
N ILE A 249 17.35 26.44 10.64
CA ILE A 249 18.77 26.42 10.25
C ILE A 249 19.58 27.45 11.03
N GLN A 250 19.04 28.66 11.21
CA GLN A 250 19.72 29.75 11.93
C GLN A 250 19.96 29.40 13.41
N TYR A 251 18.95 28.87 14.09
CA TYR A 251 19.02 28.55 15.51
C TYR A 251 19.50 27.12 15.79
N ASN A 252 19.71 26.32 14.74
CA ASN A 252 20.04 24.90 14.79
C ASN A 252 19.15 24.13 15.78
N ASN A 253 17.87 24.53 15.84
CA ASN A 253 16.88 24.03 16.80
C ASN A 253 15.52 23.93 16.10
N PHE A 254 14.85 22.80 16.29
CA PHE A 254 13.56 22.48 15.69
C PHE A 254 12.44 22.38 16.73
N ASP A 255 12.67 22.84 17.97
CA ASP A 255 11.64 22.91 19.01
C ASP A 255 10.48 23.82 18.54
N PRO A 256 9.26 23.25 18.39
CA PRO A 256 8.11 24.00 17.90
C PRO A 256 7.81 25.28 18.69
N LYS A 257 8.02 25.28 20.02
CA LYS A 257 7.71 26.42 20.89
C LYS A 257 8.69 27.57 20.71
N LEU A 258 9.97 27.25 20.58
CA LEU A 258 11.00 28.25 20.33
C LEU A 258 10.75 28.91 18.97
N ILE A 259 10.54 28.11 17.93
CA ILE A 259 10.31 28.63 16.58
C ILE A 259 9.03 29.48 16.51
N SER A 260 7.93 29.04 17.15
CA SER A 260 6.69 29.83 17.20
C SER A 260 6.88 31.16 17.93
N SER A 261 7.57 31.17 19.07
CA SER A 261 7.86 32.40 19.83
C SER A 261 8.67 33.42 19.02
N ILE A 262 9.68 32.96 18.28
CA ILE A 262 10.51 33.81 17.42
C ILE A 262 9.66 34.39 16.28
N ILE A 263 8.84 33.56 15.62
CA ILE A 263 7.93 34.00 14.55
C ILE A 263 6.97 35.06 15.07
N GLU A 264 6.35 34.85 16.22
CA GLU A 264 5.47 35.85 16.86
C GLU A 264 6.20 37.14 17.20
N GLU A 265 7.44 37.07 17.69
CA GLU A 265 8.24 38.25 18.00
C GLU A 265 8.61 39.02 16.73
N THR A 266 9.00 38.35 15.65
CA THR A 266 9.23 38.99 14.35
C THR A 266 7.96 39.61 13.76
N LYS A 267 6.79 38.98 13.94
CA LYS A 267 5.50 39.57 13.54
C LYS A 267 5.20 40.82 14.36
N ARG A 268 5.40 40.79 15.69
CA ARG A 268 5.22 41.94 16.58
C ARG A 268 6.15 43.10 16.20
N LYS A 269 7.43 42.83 15.94
CA LYS A 269 8.41 43.84 15.49
C LYS A 269 8.03 44.45 14.12
N LYS A 270 7.58 43.63 13.15
CA LYS A 270 7.06 44.14 11.86
C LYS A 270 5.78 44.98 12.01
N LEU A 271 4.93 44.68 13.00
CA LEU A 271 3.73 45.48 13.28
C LEU A 271 4.09 46.84 13.90
N CYS A 272 5.04 46.85 14.86
CA CYS A 272 5.47 48.06 15.58
C CYS A 272 6.23 49.05 14.67
N VAL A 273 6.96 48.56 13.66
CA VAL A 273 7.63 49.43 12.66
C VAL A 273 6.64 50.04 11.66
N LYS A 274 5.49 49.40 11.41
CA LYS A 274 4.44 49.98 10.54
C LYS A 274 3.65 51.10 11.21
N THR A 275 3.63 51.16 12.55
CA THR A 275 2.93 52.21 13.30
C THR A 275 3.69 53.54 13.40
N GLU A 276 4.93 53.62 12.91
CA GLU A 276 5.68 54.89 12.85
C GLU A 276 5.53 55.62 11.50
N SER A 277 4.74 55.10 10.54
CA SER A 277 4.52 55.72 9.23
C SER A 277 3.06 55.79 8.80
N SER A 278 2.14 56.07 9.72
CA SER A 278 0.79 56.54 9.39
C SER A 278 0.11 57.13 10.62
N SER A 279 0.14 58.45 10.72
CA SER A 279 -0.74 59.24 11.57
C SER A 279 -2.16 59.27 10.99
N ASP A 280 -3.12 59.33 11.92
CA ASP A 280 -4.55 59.65 11.77
C ASP A 280 -5.42 58.54 11.15
N ASN A 281 -6.59 58.17 11.68
CA ASN A 281 -7.52 58.90 12.53
C ASN A 281 -8.46 57.93 13.29
N SER A 282 -8.60 58.19 14.59
CA SER A 282 -9.76 58.12 15.50
C SER A 282 -10.96 57.15 15.34
N GLN A 283 -11.49 56.83 16.54
CA GLN A 283 -12.84 56.36 16.93
C GLN A 283 -13.07 54.83 16.97
N THR A 284 -13.60 54.19 18.02
CA THR A 284 -14.15 54.59 19.34
C THR A 284 -14.36 53.32 20.21
N SER A 285 -14.14 53.45 21.52
CA SER A 285 -14.85 52.86 22.70
C SER A 285 -15.10 51.32 22.78
N GLU A 286 -14.45 50.59 23.70
CA GLU A 286 -14.87 50.25 25.10
C GLU A 286 -15.96 49.15 25.20
N MET A 287 -16.00 48.20 26.16
CA MET A 287 -15.06 47.59 27.10
C MET A 287 -15.83 46.45 27.83
N SER A 288 -15.28 45.22 27.88
CA SER A 288 -15.53 44.18 28.91
C SER A 288 -16.97 43.58 29.03
N ALA A 289 -17.27 42.41 29.60
CA ALA A 289 -16.54 41.48 30.46
C ALA A 289 -17.23 40.08 30.47
N LYS A 290 -16.38 39.05 30.63
CA LYS A 290 -16.53 37.85 31.50
C LYS A 290 -17.73 36.89 31.34
N SER A 291 -17.41 35.63 31.00
CA SER A 291 -17.44 34.51 31.98
C SER A 291 -16.67 33.26 31.48
N ILE A 292 -15.75 32.79 32.33
CA ILE A 292 -15.01 31.50 32.38
C ILE A 292 -15.77 30.63 33.44
N PRO A 293 -15.55 29.31 33.75
CA PRO A 293 -14.72 28.20 33.20
C PRO A 293 -15.58 26.94 32.86
N ILE A 294 -15.06 25.82 32.32
CA ILE A 294 -14.49 24.68 33.09
C ILE A 294 -13.62 23.80 32.19
N GLN A 295 -12.35 23.75 32.60
CA GLN A 295 -11.32 22.71 32.54
C GLN A 295 -11.73 21.28 32.16
N MET A 296 -10.76 20.60 31.54
CA MET A 296 -10.11 19.33 31.92
C MET A 296 -9.90 18.48 30.66
N ALA A 297 -8.81 17.74 30.46
CA ALA A 297 -7.50 17.61 31.07
C ALA A 297 -6.70 16.75 30.07
N TYR A 298 -5.42 17.03 29.88
CA TYR A 298 -4.50 16.00 29.40
C TYR A 298 -4.18 15.07 30.58
N PRO A 299 -3.97 13.77 30.33
CA PRO A 299 -2.81 13.15 30.96
C PRO A 299 -1.98 12.25 30.03
N TYR A 300 -0.71 12.17 30.44
CA TYR A 300 0.47 11.50 29.88
C TYR A 300 0.50 9.96 30.07
N ILE A 301 1.39 9.30 29.29
CA ILE A 301 2.22 8.09 29.58
C ILE A 301 1.48 6.74 29.82
N ASN A 302 1.72 5.70 29.00
CA ASN A 302 2.72 4.63 29.26
C ASN A 302 2.58 3.37 28.34
N ASN A 303 3.69 2.62 28.32
CA ASN A 303 4.01 1.30 27.78
C ASN A 303 2.92 0.20 27.73
N GLN A 304 2.78 -0.40 26.52
CA GLN A 304 2.40 -1.82 26.18
C GLN A 304 1.06 -2.39 26.74
N PRO A 305 0.52 -3.51 26.22
CA PRO A 305 -0.11 -3.67 24.91
C PRO A 305 -1.51 -4.34 25.02
N PHE A 306 -2.62 -3.75 24.55
CA PHE A 306 -3.93 -4.46 24.56
C PHE A 306 -4.79 -4.00 23.37
N ASN A 307 -5.12 -4.88 22.43
CA ASN A 307 -6.30 -5.78 22.36
C ASN A 307 -7.60 -5.03 21.98
N PHE A 308 -8.15 -5.35 20.80
CA PHE A 308 -9.47 -4.88 20.39
C PHE A 308 -10.38 -6.08 20.12
N GLN A 309 -11.21 -6.37 21.12
CA GLN A 309 -12.49 -7.04 20.95
C GLN A 309 -13.57 -5.97 20.74
N ASN A 310 -14.30 -6.13 19.63
CA ASN A 310 -15.67 -5.67 19.39
C ASN A 310 -15.98 -4.17 19.35
N ILE A 311 -16.07 -3.64 18.12
CA ILE A 311 -17.33 -3.09 17.61
C ILE A 311 -17.53 -3.62 16.19
N TYR A 312 -18.41 -4.60 16.01
CA TYR A 312 -19.45 -4.66 14.96
C TYR A 312 -20.32 -5.88 15.25
N PHE A 313 -21.28 -5.69 16.15
CA PHE A 313 -22.50 -6.49 16.20
C PHE A 313 -23.46 -5.93 15.15
N SER A 314 -23.50 -6.57 13.98
CA SER A 314 -24.74 -7.06 13.38
C SER A 314 -24.39 -7.93 12.18
N TYR A 315 -25.03 -9.10 12.12
CA TYR A 315 -24.92 -10.16 11.11
C TYR A 315 -23.75 -11.16 11.28
N THR A 316 -23.70 -11.82 12.45
CA THR A 316 -23.23 -13.21 12.53
C THR A 316 -24.42 -14.15 12.65
N GLN A 317 -24.78 -14.79 11.55
CA GLN A 317 -25.34 -16.14 11.57
C GLN A 317 -24.58 -16.86 10.48
N PHE A 318 -23.71 -17.81 10.85
CA PHE A 318 -23.37 -19.07 10.17
C PHE A 318 -22.08 -19.64 10.80
N TYR A 319 -22.31 -20.45 11.84
CA TYR A 319 -21.58 -21.66 12.26
C TYR A 319 -20.04 -21.69 12.24
N LEU A 320 -19.47 -21.59 13.45
CA LEU A 320 -18.61 -22.59 14.11
C LEU A 320 -17.75 -23.54 13.23
N LEU A 321 -16.43 -23.35 13.27
CA LEU A 321 -15.39 -24.42 13.28
C LEU A 321 -15.47 -25.20 14.63
N PRO A 322 -14.75 -26.34 14.91
CA PRO A 322 -13.54 -26.93 14.29
C PRO A 322 -13.58 -28.49 14.16
N TYR A 323 -12.61 -29.21 13.57
CA TYR A 323 -11.43 -29.75 14.24
C TYR A 323 -10.61 -30.64 13.28
N TYR A 324 -9.28 -30.54 13.34
CA TYR A 324 -8.40 -31.72 13.38
C TYR A 324 -7.09 -31.29 14.08
N GLN A 325 -6.79 -31.91 15.23
CA GLN A 325 -5.46 -31.93 15.83
C GLN A 325 -4.95 -33.38 15.91
N PRO A 326 -3.63 -33.60 15.89
CA PRO A 326 -3.03 -34.93 15.81
C PRO A 326 -2.73 -35.54 17.19
N LEU A 327 -2.64 -36.87 17.17
CA LEU A 327 -2.34 -37.80 18.28
C LEU A 327 -1.05 -37.47 19.05
N ARG A 328 -1.12 -37.61 20.39
CA ARG A 328 0.03 -38.00 21.23
C ARG A 328 -0.42 -38.93 22.36
N ASN A 329 0.23 -40.09 22.44
CA ASN A 329 0.19 -41.07 23.50
C ASN A 329 0.76 -40.51 24.83
N SER A 330 0.20 -40.89 25.97
CA SER A 330 0.73 -41.94 26.86
C SER A 330 0.37 -41.72 28.34
N MET A 331 0.04 -42.84 29.01
CA MET A 331 0.17 -43.17 30.43
C MET A 331 -0.72 -42.44 31.45
N TYR A 332 -1.47 -43.22 32.25
CA TYR A 332 -1.21 -43.55 33.68
C TYR A 332 -2.25 -44.61 34.13
N LYS A 333 -1.78 -45.82 34.50
CA LYS A 333 -1.73 -46.41 35.85
C LYS A 333 -3.08 -46.71 36.55
N GLN A 334 -3.24 -48.01 36.85
CA GLN A 334 -3.71 -48.62 38.11
C GLN A 334 -5.00 -48.09 38.74
N THR A 335 -6.05 -48.91 38.75
CA THR A 335 -6.37 -49.88 39.82
C THR A 335 -7.35 -50.92 39.31
#